data_AF-A0A533RRX0-F1
#
_entry.id   AF-A0A533RRX0-F1
#
_cell.length_a   1.000
_cell.length_b   1.000
_cell.length_c   1.000
_cell.angle_alpha   90.00
_cell.angle_beta   90.00
_cell.angle_gamma   90.00
#
_symmetry.space_group_name_H-M   'P 1'
#
loop_
_entity.id
_entity.type
_entity.pdbx_description
1 polymer ?
#
loop_
_entity_poly.entity_id
_entity_poly.type
_entity_poly.pdbx_seq_one_letter_code
_entity_poly.pdbx_strand_id
1 'polypeptide(L)'
;MSYLRPNNRGILVGRIAGFDGDRARVVLDAPLDAGDTVEIWTSQGRFAQRAGELRFDGGSAGSAPAGATVGMLLEDHAGVGDRVFRVRNASLADAAARTYAAGESSAPVELTFAVRLELGHPLEVAVRDSQDRSASASGGVVEPARTKAVTAEEVAEHVGRLGGTPYSACAWDIALSPGVGVGFSELHRVRREALAAYERVVLADWRRPSVDLRPERLPSRPAGNGPVELVAVVADLECARACLDAGADLTHVPYDRLIDAQPVANVVPVLPRIAHDADESAMIEVAMRYGNAVCGTLGELVRCVEADVAVEAHWSLNALNAYSVAELAEMGAGRVWLSPELSARQILDVATMSEAAVGTTVSGRQEVMVTEHC
;
A
#
# COMPACT_ATOMS: atom_id res chain seq x y z
N MET A 1 5.99 17.77 -11.14
CA MET A 1 6.44 17.77 -9.73
C MET A 1 7.59 16.79 -9.59
N SER A 2 8.72 17.19 -8.97
CA SER A 2 9.89 16.30 -8.79
C SER A 2 9.71 15.45 -7.54
N TYR A 3 9.67 14.12 -7.72
CA TYR A 3 9.58 13.12 -6.66
C TYR A 3 10.89 12.92 -5.85
N LEU A 4 12.00 13.55 -6.26
CA LEU A 4 13.34 13.29 -5.71
C LEU A 4 13.75 14.21 -4.56
N ARG A 5 12.95 15.23 -4.22
CA ARG A 5 13.20 16.11 -3.06
C ARG A 5 11.88 16.47 -2.39
N PRO A 6 11.42 15.67 -1.41
CA PRO A 6 10.38 16.14 -0.51
C PRO A 6 11.02 17.29 0.27
N ASN A 7 10.76 18.53 -0.16
CA ASN A 7 11.11 19.72 0.60
C ASN A 7 10.18 19.76 1.82
N ASN A 8 10.40 18.85 2.77
CA ASN A 8 9.76 18.83 4.08
C ASN A 8 10.22 20.07 4.86
N ARG A 9 9.64 21.21 4.50
CA ARG A 9 9.89 22.53 5.11
C ARG A 9 9.11 22.71 6.42
N GLY A 10 8.25 21.75 6.78
CA GLY A 10 7.31 21.89 7.87
C GLY A 10 6.19 22.88 7.57
N ILE A 11 5.27 23.04 8.52
CA ILE A 11 4.18 24.03 8.47
C ILE A 11 4.64 25.29 9.19
N LEU A 12 4.53 26.48 8.57
CA LEU A 12 4.85 27.73 9.25
C LEU A 12 3.92 27.91 10.44
N VAL A 13 4.48 28.02 11.65
CA VAL A 13 3.70 28.18 12.88
C VAL A 13 3.87 29.55 13.52
N GLY A 14 4.87 30.33 13.10
CA GLY A 14 5.05 31.69 13.61
C GLY A 14 6.37 32.33 13.20
N ARG A 15 6.62 33.50 13.78
CA ARG A 15 7.84 34.29 13.56
C ARG A 15 8.36 34.89 14.86
N ILE A 16 9.68 35.02 14.97
CA ILE A 16 10.32 35.70 16.09
C ILE A 16 10.07 37.21 15.96
N ALA A 17 9.36 37.79 16.92
CA ALA A 17 9.06 39.22 16.99
C ALA A 17 10.03 40.00 17.89
N GLY A 18 10.76 39.32 18.76
CA GLY A 18 11.69 39.94 19.70
C GLY A 18 12.33 38.93 20.63
N PHE A 19 13.08 39.42 21.61
CA PHE A 19 13.66 38.62 22.68
C PHE A 19 13.31 39.25 24.02
N ASP A 20 13.11 38.41 25.04
CA ASP A 20 13.01 38.81 26.43
C ASP A 20 14.00 37.96 27.25
N GLY A 21 15.14 38.57 27.59
CA GLY A 21 16.28 37.84 28.14
C GLY A 21 16.82 36.79 27.17
N ASP A 22 16.82 35.54 27.60
CA ASP A 22 17.27 34.36 26.85
C ASP A 22 16.16 33.72 25.99
N ARG A 23 14.92 34.22 26.08
CA ARG A 23 13.77 33.66 25.36
C ARG A 23 13.42 34.47 24.13
N ALA A 24 13.22 33.77 23.02
CA ALA A 24 12.65 34.32 21.81
C ALA A 24 11.14 34.50 21.99
N ARG A 25 10.65 35.70 21.68
CA ARG A 25 9.23 36.03 21.66
C ARG A 25 8.69 35.72 20.27
N VAL A 26 7.91 34.65 20.15
CA VAL A 26 7.37 34.13 18.90
C VAL A 26 5.88 34.47 18.79
N VAL A 27 5.50 35.15 17.72
CA VAL A 27 4.08 35.38 17.37
C VAL A 27 3.63 34.20 16.52
N LEU A 28 2.60 33.50 16.99
CA LEU A 28 2.11 32.27 16.37
C LEU A 28 1.03 32.55 15.31
N ASP A 29 1.20 31.97 14.13
CA ASP A 29 0.19 31.96 13.06
C ASP A 29 -0.69 30.69 13.14
N ALA A 30 -0.24 29.67 13.88
CA ALA A 30 -0.92 28.39 14.08
C ALA A 30 -0.71 27.91 15.53
N PRO A 31 -1.61 27.07 16.09
CA PRO A 31 -1.43 26.55 17.44
C PRO A 31 -0.14 25.74 17.56
N LEU A 32 0.56 25.81 18.70
CA LEU A 32 1.83 25.13 18.95
C LEU A 32 1.79 24.41 20.30
N ASP A 33 2.20 23.14 20.33
CA ASP A 33 2.33 22.36 21.56
C ASP A 33 3.78 22.32 22.03
N ALA A 34 4.02 22.31 23.34
CA ALA A 34 5.35 22.16 23.94
C ALA A 34 6.05 20.85 23.52
N GLY A 35 5.26 19.86 23.11
CA GLY A 35 5.73 18.58 22.57
C GLY A 35 6.28 18.65 21.14
N ASP A 36 5.89 19.67 20.37
CA ASP A 36 6.18 19.75 18.95
C ASP A 36 7.68 19.92 18.67
N THR A 37 8.14 19.40 17.53
CA THR A 37 9.46 19.71 17.00
C THR A 37 9.32 20.84 15.99
N VAL A 38 10.07 21.92 16.23
CA VAL A 38 10.11 23.11 15.38
C VAL A 38 11.49 23.24 14.73
N GLU A 39 11.53 23.70 13.49
CA GLU A 39 12.72 24.10 12.77
C GLU A 39 12.71 25.62 12.60
N ILE A 40 13.73 26.30 13.16
CA ILE A 40 13.90 27.75 13.07
C ILE A 40 14.77 28.03 11.85
N TRP A 41 14.26 28.87 10.95
CA TRP A 41 14.94 29.27 9.72
C TRP A 41 15.53 30.66 9.89
N THR A 42 16.86 30.71 9.89
CA THR A 42 17.64 31.93 10.09
C THR A 42 18.33 32.35 8.79
N SER A 43 18.97 33.51 8.81
CA SER A 43 19.81 33.96 7.68
C SER A 43 21.06 33.10 7.47
N GLN A 44 21.51 32.36 8.49
CA GLN A 44 22.75 31.56 8.47
C GLN A 44 22.51 30.05 8.34
N GLY A 45 21.25 29.61 8.39
CA GLY A 45 20.91 28.19 8.26
C GLY A 45 19.56 27.86 8.87
N ARG A 46 19.45 26.63 9.37
CA ARG A 46 18.27 26.15 10.08
C ARG A 46 18.68 25.14 11.13
N PHE A 47 17.98 25.13 12.24
CA PHE A 47 18.15 24.14 13.30
C PHE A 47 16.80 23.69 13.82
N ALA A 48 16.71 22.42 14.20
CA ALA A 48 15.50 21.82 14.74
C ALA A 48 15.65 21.61 16.24
N GLN A 49 14.60 21.91 16.98
CA GLN A 49 14.52 21.71 18.44
C GLN A 49 13.10 21.31 18.83
N ARG A 50 12.93 20.87 20.07
CA ARG A 50 11.60 20.81 20.68
C ARG A 50 11.12 22.23 21.00
N ALA A 51 9.82 22.50 20.84
CA ALA A 51 9.24 23.79 21.22
C ALA A 51 9.45 24.06 22.72
N GLY A 52 9.34 23.02 23.54
CA GLY A 52 9.61 23.10 24.97
C GLY A 52 8.56 23.92 25.71
N GLU A 53 8.86 24.33 26.93
CA GLU A 53 7.92 25.10 27.76
C GLU A 53 7.59 26.47 27.12
N LEU A 54 6.30 26.69 26.80
CA LEU A 54 5.79 27.92 26.21
C LEU A 54 5.38 28.91 27.30
N ARG A 55 5.99 30.10 27.32
CA ARG A 55 5.75 31.13 28.35
C ARG A 55 4.85 32.25 27.85
N PHE A 56 3.94 32.73 28.69
CA PHE A 56 3.00 33.82 28.45
C PHE A 56 3.14 34.92 29.52
N ASP A 57 2.51 36.07 29.27
CA ASP A 57 2.34 37.14 30.26
C ASP A 57 1.46 36.64 31.42
N GLY A 58 2.09 36.00 32.40
CA GLY A 58 1.44 35.47 33.61
C GLY A 58 1.75 34.00 33.97
N GLY A 59 2.52 33.26 33.15
CA GLY A 59 2.86 31.85 33.47
C GLY A 59 3.41 31.04 32.30
N SER A 60 3.45 29.72 32.43
CA SER A 60 3.77 28.78 31.35
C SER A 60 2.61 27.81 31.08
N ALA A 61 2.48 27.36 29.82
CA ALA A 61 1.47 26.39 29.42
C ALA A 61 2.04 25.35 28.44
N GLY A 62 1.38 24.19 28.36
CA GLY A 62 1.78 23.09 27.47
C GLY A 62 1.34 23.28 26.01
N SER A 63 0.49 24.25 25.72
CA SER A 63 -0.03 24.54 24.37
C SER A 63 -0.38 26.02 24.24
N ALA A 64 -0.31 26.54 23.02
CA ALA A 64 -0.60 27.92 22.66
C ALA A 64 -1.47 27.99 21.41
N PRO A 65 -2.53 28.82 21.37
CA PRO A 65 -3.36 28.97 20.18
C PRO A 65 -2.70 29.86 19.12
N ALA A 66 -3.23 29.83 17.89
CA ALA A 66 -2.88 30.81 16.85
C ALA A 66 -3.20 32.24 17.33
N GLY A 67 -2.36 33.20 16.94
CA GLY A 67 -2.43 34.60 17.37
C GLY A 67 -1.78 34.88 18.73
N ALA A 68 -1.43 33.85 19.50
CA ALA A 68 -0.72 34.03 20.76
C ALA A 68 0.74 34.44 20.53
N THR A 69 1.29 35.17 21.50
CA THR A 69 2.72 35.45 21.58
C THR A 69 3.30 34.63 22.72
N VAL A 70 4.30 33.79 22.41
CA VAL A 70 4.92 32.88 23.39
C VAL A 70 6.42 33.11 23.49
N GLY A 71 6.95 32.97 24.70
CA GLY A 71 8.38 32.95 24.97
C GLY A 71 8.94 31.53 24.88
N MET A 72 9.83 31.27 23.92
CA MET A 72 10.51 29.99 23.70
C MET A 72 12.01 30.12 23.97
N LEU A 73 12.60 29.15 24.66
CA LEU A 73 14.06 29.06 24.77
C LEU A 73 14.61 28.44 23.49
N LEU A 74 15.59 29.10 22.86
CA LEU A 74 16.21 28.59 21.65
C LEU A 74 17.52 27.85 21.95
N GLU A 75 17.73 26.73 21.27
CA GLU A 75 18.97 25.93 21.39
C GLU A 75 20.13 26.53 20.58
N ASP A 76 19.84 27.41 19.63
CA ASP A 76 20.84 28.12 18.81
C ASP A 76 20.36 29.55 18.46
N HIS A 77 21.22 30.32 17.81
CA HIS A 77 21.04 31.73 17.51
C HIS A 77 19.98 31.95 16.43
N ALA A 78 19.04 32.85 16.73
CA ALA A 78 18.07 33.35 15.76
C ALA A 78 17.87 34.86 15.93
N GLY A 79 17.36 35.52 14.89
CA GLY A 79 17.08 36.94 14.86
C GLY A 79 15.59 37.27 14.78
N VAL A 80 15.26 38.54 15.01
CA VAL A 80 13.91 39.05 14.78
C VAL A 80 13.56 38.92 13.30
N GLY A 81 12.38 38.39 13.01
CA GLY A 81 11.87 38.11 11.67
C GLY A 81 12.09 36.66 11.19
N ASP A 82 12.93 35.89 11.89
CA ASP A 82 13.17 34.48 11.56
C ASP A 82 11.89 33.65 11.73
N ARG A 83 11.76 32.65 10.87
CA ARG A 83 10.53 31.86 10.74
C ARG A 83 10.63 30.58 11.53
N VAL A 84 9.54 30.19 12.17
CA VAL A 84 9.43 28.96 12.95
C VAL A 84 8.48 28.02 12.23
N PHE A 85 8.98 26.84 11.83
CA PHE A 85 8.20 25.81 11.15
C PHE A 85 8.02 24.60 12.04
N ARG A 86 6.81 24.06 12.17
CA ARG A 86 6.58 22.77 12.80
C ARG A 86 6.93 21.65 11.83
N VAL A 87 7.88 20.81 12.22
CA VAL A 87 8.31 19.64 11.46
C VAL A 87 7.79 18.32 12.04
N ARG A 88 7.41 18.30 13.33
CA ARG A 88 6.68 17.19 13.96
C ARG A 88 5.60 17.73 14.89
N ASN A 89 4.36 17.31 14.66
CA ASN A 89 3.26 17.51 15.60
C ASN A 89 3.24 16.33 16.59
N ALA A 90 3.46 16.59 17.88
CA ALA A 90 3.56 15.54 18.88
C ALA A 90 2.22 14.84 19.11
N SER A 91 1.13 15.60 19.24
CA SER A 91 -0.20 15.03 19.51
C SER A 91 -0.71 14.16 18.35
N LEU A 92 -0.47 14.57 17.10
CA LEU A 92 -0.75 13.75 15.91
C LEU A 92 0.15 12.52 15.82
N ALA A 93 1.43 12.64 16.12
CA ALA A 93 2.34 11.50 16.13
C ALA A 93 1.93 10.47 17.19
N ASP A 94 1.53 10.92 18.38
CA ASP A 94 1.05 10.05 19.45
C ASP A 94 -0.31 9.44 19.10
N ALA A 95 -1.19 10.17 18.40
CA ALA A 95 -2.46 9.63 17.91
C ALA A 95 -2.24 8.54 16.87
N ALA A 96 -1.37 8.76 15.89
CA ALA A 96 -0.98 7.73 14.92
C ALA A 96 -0.33 6.53 15.64
N ALA A 97 0.52 6.78 16.64
CA ALA A 97 1.10 5.70 17.44
C ALA A 97 0.05 4.80 18.09
N ARG A 98 -1.03 5.39 18.61
CA ARG A 98 -2.15 4.62 19.18
C ARG A 98 -2.89 3.78 18.14
N THR A 99 -3.01 4.24 16.88
CA THR A 99 -3.78 3.50 15.85
C THR A 99 -3.13 2.18 15.45
N TYR A 100 -1.79 2.10 15.38
CA TYR A 100 -1.10 0.84 15.09
C TYR A 100 -0.67 0.08 16.36
N ALA A 101 -0.50 0.74 17.51
CA ALA A 101 -0.29 0.03 18.77
C ALA A 101 -1.53 -0.77 19.21
N ALA A 102 -2.74 -0.32 18.86
CA ALA A 102 -3.99 -1.04 19.11
C ALA A 102 -4.44 -1.92 17.92
N GLY A 103 -3.85 -1.73 16.73
CA GLY A 103 -4.36 -2.25 15.46
C GLY A 103 -3.89 -3.64 15.04
N GLU A 104 -2.85 -4.19 15.68
CA GLU A 104 -2.36 -5.55 15.41
C GLU A 104 -2.07 -6.27 16.74
N SER A 105 -3.12 -6.80 17.36
CA SER A 105 -2.96 -7.90 18.28
C SER A 105 -4.12 -8.86 18.05
N SER A 106 -3.98 -9.71 17.03
CA SER A 106 -4.39 -11.09 17.27
C SER A 106 -3.76 -11.48 18.61
N ALA A 107 -4.55 -11.98 19.56
CA ALA A 107 -4.02 -12.44 20.84
C ALA A 107 -2.77 -13.28 20.58
N PRO A 108 -1.64 -13.00 21.27
CA PRO A 108 -0.40 -13.71 21.00
C PRO A 108 -0.64 -15.21 21.17
N VAL A 109 -0.06 -16.00 20.28
CA VAL A 109 -0.16 -17.45 20.35
C VAL A 109 0.63 -17.90 21.56
N GLU A 110 -0.07 -18.42 22.55
CA GLU A 110 0.51 -18.91 23.80
C GLU A 110 1.25 -20.24 23.58
N LEU A 111 2.52 -20.26 23.96
CA LEU A 111 3.40 -21.42 23.86
C LEU A 111 3.92 -21.85 25.23
N THR A 112 3.96 -23.16 25.44
CA THR A 112 4.72 -23.79 26.52
C THR A 112 6.14 -24.07 26.02
N PHE A 113 7.14 -23.64 26.79
CA PHE A 113 8.56 -23.85 26.48
C PHE A 113 9.14 -24.93 27.38
N ALA A 114 9.79 -25.93 26.78
CA ALA A 114 10.64 -26.87 27.50
C ALA A 114 12.11 -26.61 27.14
N VAL A 115 12.97 -26.46 28.15
CA VAL A 115 14.41 -26.22 27.98
C VAL A 115 15.18 -27.30 28.74
N ARG A 116 16.14 -27.94 28.07
CA ARG A 116 17.02 -28.96 28.65
C ARG A 116 18.47 -28.49 28.56
N LEU A 117 19.10 -28.33 29.73
CA LEU A 117 20.47 -27.89 29.93
C LEU A 117 21.17 -28.92 30.82
N GLU A 118 21.48 -30.09 30.27
CA GLU A 118 22.07 -31.21 30.98
C GLU A 118 23.54 -31.38 30.62
N LEU A 119 24.41 -31.52 31.62
CA LEU A 119 25.86 -31.64 31.39
C LEU A 119 26.19 -32.78 30.44
N GLY A 120 27.03 -32.50 29.43
CA GLY A 120 27.45 -33.48 28.43
C GLY A 120 26.41 -33.81 27.36
N HIS A 121 25.21 -33.22 27.42
CA HIS A 121 24.16 -33.37 26.42
C HIS A 121 23.97 -32.07 25.63
N PRO A 122 23.45 -32.12 24.39
CA PRO A 122 23.09 -30.92 23.64
C PRO A 122 22.04 -30.08 24.38
N LEU A 123 22.17 -28.76 24.31
CA LEU A 123 21.08 -27.84 24.69
C LEU A 123 19.87 -28.15 23.82
N GLU A 124 18.68 -28.28 24.42
CA GLU A 124 17.44 -28.41 23.67
C GLU A 124 16.42 -27.35 24.09
N VAL A 125 15.75 -26.74 23.11
CA VAL A 125 14.57 -25.91 23.33
C VAL A 125 13.42 -26.49 22.50
N ALA A 126 12.32 -26.82 23.16
CA ALA A 126 11.09 -27.27 22.53
C ALA A 126 9.95 -26.29 22.84
N VAL A 127 9.04 -26.14 21.88
CA VAL A 127 7.83 -25.33 22.02
C VAL A 127 6.60 -26.16 21.70
N ARG A 128 5.49 -25.88 22.38
CA ARG A 128 4.20 -26.55 22.18
C ARG A 128 3.06 -25.55 22.37
N ASP A 129 2.04 -25.63 21.54
CA ASP A 129 0.82 -24.83 21.69
C ASP A 129 -0.34 -25.60 22.33
N SER A 130 -1.49 -24.94 22.50
CA SER A 130 -2.71 -25.53 23.06
C SER A 130 -3.37 -26.58 22.16
N GLN A 131 -2.94 -26.72 20.90
CA GLN A 131 -3.42 -27.72 19.94
C GLN A 131 -2.45 -28.90 19.82
N ASP A 132 -1.49 -29.01 20.74
CA ASP A 132 -0.47 -30.05 20.79
C ASP A 132 0.53 -30.05 19.62
N ARG A 133 0.53 -29.00 18.80
CA ARG A 133 1.57 -28.82 17.77
C ARG A 133 2.85 -28.43 18.46
N SER A 134 3.93 -29.12 18.11
CA SER A 134 5.22 -28.93 18.76
C SER A 134 6.38 -29.05 17.79
N ALA A 135 7.48 -28.40 18.14
CA ALA A 135 8.76 -28.54 17.48
C ALA A 135 9.90 -28.26 18.46
N SER A 136 11.09 -28.75 18.16
CA SER A 136 12.28 -28.49 18.94
C SER A 136 13.48 -28.16 18.06
N ALA A 137 14.50 -27.59 18.68
CA ALA A 137 15.82 -27.40 18.10
C ALA A 137 16.88 -27.71 19.16
N SER A 138 18.05 -28.14 18.68
CA SER A 138 19.19 -28.49 19.53
C SER A 138 20.38 -27.59 19.22
N GLY A 139 21.15 -27.27 20.26
CA GLY A 139 22.38 -26.50 20.18
C GLY A 139 23.64 -27.31 20.43
N GLY A 140 24.70 -26.61 20.82
CA GLY A 140 25.95 -27.21 21.26
C GLY A 140 25.81 -28.04 22.53
N VAL A 141 26.83 -28.85 22.81
CA VAL A 141 26.94 -29.63 24.05
C VAL A 141 27.09 -28.68 25.24
N VAL A 142 26.32 -28.95 26.28
CA VAL A 142 26.31 -28.17 27.51
C VAL A 142 27.55 -28.49 28.34
N GLU A 143 28.34 -27.46 28.63
CA GLU A 143 29.58 -27.54 29.39
C GLU A 143 29.41 -27.00 30.82
N PRO A 144 30.29 -27.38 31.76
CA PRO A 144 30.39 -26.71 33.05
C PRO A 144 30.69 -25.21 32.88
N ALA A 145 30.15 -24.40 33.79
CA ALA A 145 30.35 -22.97 33.80
C ALA A 145 31.82 -22.59 33.99
N ARG A 146 32.35 -21.80 33.04
CA ARG A 146 33.72 -21.26 33.14
C ARG A 146 33.83 -20.07 34.09
N THR A 147 32.75 -19.30 34.24
CA THR A 147 32.70 -18.10 35.09
C THR A 147 31.50 -18.12 36.03
N LYS A 148 30.28 -17.98 35.49
CA LYS A 148 29.03 -17.99 36.26
C LYS A 148 28.12 -19.10 35.71
N ALA A 149 27.57 -19.90 36.62
CA ALA A 149 26.52 -20.85 36.27
C ALA A 149 25.22 -20.12 35.94
N VAL A 150 24.53 -20.60 34.92
CA VAL A 150 23.22 -20.05 34.51
C VAL A 150 22.15 -20.55 35.47
N THR A 151 21.17 -19.71 35.75
CA THR A 151 19.99 -20.01 36.58
C THR A 151 18.75 -20.28 35.74
N ALA A 152 17.74 -20.94 36.31
CA ALA A 152 16.48 -21.21 35.60
C ALA A 152 15.75 -19.92 35.22
N GLU A 153 15.84 -18.89 36.07
CA GLU A 153 15.28 -17.56 35.85
C GLU A 153 15.95 -16.87 34.66
N GLU A 154 17.29 -16.92 34.57
CA GLU A 154 18.03 -16.36 33.42
C GLU A 154 17.68 -17.10 32.12
N VAL A 155 17.48 -18.42 32.17
CA VAL A 155 17.03 -19.20 31.00
C VAL A 155 15.65 -18.74 30.55
N ALA A 156 14.68 -18.66 31.46
CA ALA A 156 13.33 -18.21 31.16
C ALA A 156 13.33 -16.77 30.62
N GLU A 157 14.12 -15.87 31.19
CA GLU A 157 14.24 -14.49 30.72
C GLU A 157 14.80 -14.43 29.29
N HIS A 158 15.88 -15.15 29.00
CA HIS A 158 16.54 -15.06 27.68
C HIS A 158 15.78 -15.81 26.58
N VAL A 159 15.22 -16.98 26.88
CA VAL A 159 14.37 -17.73 25.94
C VAL A 159 13.02 -17.02 25.77
N GLY A 160 12.51 -16.35 26.80
CA GLY A 160 11.21 -15.64 26.79
C GLY A 160 11.21 -14.29 26.06
N ARG A 161 12.35 -13.83 25.54
CA ARG A 161 12.45 -12.61 24.71
C ARG A 161 11.87 -12.85 23.30
N LEU A 162 10.55 -12.85 23.22
CA LEU A 162 9.72 -13.09 22.03
C LEU A 162 9.24 -11.79 21.34
N GLY A 163 9.82 -10.63 21.69
CA GLY A 163 9.46 -9.36 21.07
C GLY A 163 9.61 -9.37 19.55
N GLY A 164 8.62 -8.81 18.84
CA GLY A 164 8.57 -8.80 17.38
C GLY A 164 8.10 -10.12 16.75
N THR A 165 7.65 -11.08 17.56
CA THR A 165 7.01 -12.33 17.13
C THR A 165 5.55 -12.37 17.60
N PRO A 166 4.67 -13.15 16.96
CA PRO A 166 3.27 -13.30 17.41
C PRO A 166 3.11 -14.24 18.62
N TYR A 167 4.20 -14.61 19.31
CA TYR A 167 4.22 -15.63 20.36
C TYR A 167 4.36 -15.05 21.76
N SER A 168 3.70 -15.68 22.73
CA SER A 168 3.92 -15.44 24.17
C SER A 168 4.26 -16.75 24.89
N ALA A 169 5.02 -16.68 25.97
CA ALA A 169 5.30 -17.85 26.81
C ALA A 169 4.28 -17.94 27.95
N CYS A 170 3.47 -19.00 27.98
CA CYS A 170 2.46 -19.20 29.04
C CYS A 170 2.93 -20.18 30.14
N ALA A 171 3.87 -21.08 29.83
CA ALA A 171 4.42 -22.04 30.79
C ALA A 171 5.87 -22.41 30.45
N TRP A 172 6.61 -22.83 31.48
CA TRP A 172 8.03 -23.19 31.41
C TRP A 172 8.29 -24.54 32.07
N ASP A 173 9.03 -25.40 31.38
CA ASP A 173 9.58 -26.65 31.89
C ASP A 173 11.09 -26.63 31.68
N ILE A 174 11.86 -26.35 32.74
CA ILE A 174 13.32 -26.16 32.65
C ILE A 174 14.02 -27.26 33.45
N ALA A 175 14.80 -28.09 32.75
CA ALA A 175 15.72 -29.03 33.38
C ALA A 175 17.15 -28.50 33.26
N LEU A 176 17.80 -28.29 34.40
CA LEU A 176 19.09 -27.62 34.50
C LEU A 176 20.01 -28.40 35.43
N SER A 177 21.13 -28.92 34.89
CA SER A 177 22.17 -29.54 35.70
C SER A 177 22.92 -28.52 36.55
N PRO A 178 23.35 -28.87 37.79
CA PRO A 178 24.11 -27.96 38.64
C PRO A 178 25.41 -27.49 37.97
N GLY A 179 25.68 -26.18 38.03
CA GLY A 179 26.94 -25.62 37.55
C GLY A 179 27.11 -25.53 36.03
N VAL A 180 26.01 -25.62 35.26
CA VAL A 180 26.04 -25.47 33.80
C VAL A 180 26.35 -24.03 33.36
N GLY A 181 27.18 -23.89 32.32
CA GLY A 181 27.38 -22.64 31.60
C GLY A 181 26.90 -22.74 30.15
N VAL A 182 26.09 -21.77 29.71
CA VAL A 182 25.71 -21.61 28.30
C VAL A 182 25.76 -20.13 27.93
N GLY A 183 26.19 -19.83 26.71
CA GLY A 183 26.14 -18.47 26.19
C GLY A 183 24.70 -18.04 25.90
N PHE A 184 24.31 -16.83 26.30
CA PHE A 184 22.97 -16.30 25.98
C PHE A 184 22.69 -16.24 24.49
N SER A 185 23.72 -15.98 23.67
CA SER A 185 23.63 -16.01 22.21
C SER A 185 23.20 -17.38 21.68
N GLU A 186 23.64 -18.47 22.34
CA GLU A 186 23.28 -19.84 21.98
C GLU A 186 21.82 -20.12 22.35
N LEU A 187 21.38 -19.71 23.55
CA LEU A 187 19.95 -19.77 23.94
C LEU A 187 19.05 -19.03 22.94
N HIS A 188 19.45 -17.83 22.51
CA HIS A 188 18.68 -17.05 21.52
C HIS A 188 18.66 -17.72 20.15
N ARG A 189 19.76 -18.34 19.74
CA ARG A 189 19.87 -19.07 18.48
C ARG A 189 18.95 -20.29 18.47
N VAL A 190 19.07 -21.18 19.46
CA VAL A 190 18.27 -22.40 19.56
C VAL A 190 16.79 -22.07 19.73
N ARG A 191 16.44 -21.04 20.49
CA ARG A 191 15.06 -20.52 20.56
C ARG A 191 14.52 -20.13 19.18
N ARG A 192 15.26 -19.31 18.42
CA ARG A 192 14.81 -18.88 17.07
C ARG A 192 14.62 -20.08 16.14
N GLU A 193 15.49 -21.07 16.22
CA GLU A 193 15.39 -22.30 15.43
C GLU A 193 14.18 -23.15 15.83
N ALA A 194 13.90 -23.28 17.13
CA ALA A 194 12.72 -23.98 17.63
C ALA A 194 11.42 -23.31 17.17
N LEU A 195 11.35 -21.96 17.25
CA LEU A 195 10.22 -21.19 16.74
C LEU A 195 10.06 -21.32 15.22
N ALA A 196 11.15 -21.24 14.46
CA ALA A 196 11.09 -21.43 13.01
C ALA A 196 10.71 -22.88 12.61
N ALA A 197 11.07 -23.87 13.43
CA ALA A 197 10.60 -25.24 13.25
C ALA A 197 9.11 -25.37 13.55
N TYR A 198 8.63 -24.73 14.62
CA TYR A 198 7.22 -24.68 14.98
C TYR A 198 6.37 -23.96 13.92
N GLU A 199 6.84 -22.82 13.40
CA GLU A 199 6.19 -22.11 12.30
C GLU A 199 5.99 -23.01 11.08
N ARG A 200 6.99 -23.84 10.73
CA ARG A 200 6.85 -24.81 9.63
C ARG A 200 5.78 -25.86 9.90
N VAL A 201 5.61 -26.32 11.14
CA VAL A 201 4.54 -27.25 11.53
C VAL A 201 3.19 -26.57 11.40
N VAL A 202 3.04 -25.35 11.94
CA VAL A 202 1.78 -24.59 11.88
C VAL A 202 1.38 -24.27 10.44
N LEU A 203 2.34 -23.90 9.60
CA LEU A 203 2.10 -23.49 8.21
C LEU A 203 2.01 -24.67 7.24
N ALA A 204 2.32 -25.90 7.66
CA ALA A 204 2.34 -27.07 6.76
C ALA A 204 1.01 -27.26 6.04
N ASP A 205 -0.11 -27.13 6.75
CA ASP A 205 -1.46 -27.28 6.21
C ASP A 205 -1.88 -26.12 5.28
N TRP A 206 -1.18 -24.98 5.38
CA TRP A 206 -1.48 -23.76 4.63
C TRP A 206 -0.51 -23.54 3.45
N ARG A 207 0.47 -24.43 3.26
CA ARG A 207 1.38 -24.36 2.12
C ARG A 207 0.64 -24.72 0.85
N ARG A 208 0.40 -23.72 0.01
CA ARG A 208 0.02 -23.96 -1.39
C ARG A 208 1.21 -24.59 -2.11
N PRO A 209 1.02 -25.67 -2.89
CA PRO A 209 2.08 -26.21 -3.73
C PRO A 209 2.59 -25.10 -4.65
N SER A 210 3.91 -25.00 -4.78
CA SER A 210 4.51 -24.14 -5.80
C SER A 210 4.08 -24.68 -7.15
N VAL A 211 3.32 -23.88 -7.89
CA VAL A 211 2.98 -24.19 -9.28
C VAL A 211 4.03 -23.53 -10.16
N ASP A 212 4.73 -24.32 -10.98
CA ASP A 212 5.59 -23.78 -12.05
C ASP A 212 4.67 -23.23 -13.15
N LEU A 213 4.26 -21.97 -12.98
CA LEU A 213 3.44 -21.26 -13.96
C LEU A 213 4.31 -20.86 -15.15
N ARG A 214 4.44 -21.77 -16.11
CA ARG A 214 4.95 -21.45 -17.44
C ARG A 214 3.78 -21.13 -18.33
N PRO A 215 3.48 -19.83 -18.58
CA PRO A 215 2.43 -19.51 -19.51
C PRO A 215 2.77 -20.11 -20.87
N GLU A 216 1.76 -20.66 -21.54
CA GLU A 216 1.92 -21.16 -22.90
C GLU A 216 2.46 -20.04 -23.79
N ARG A 217 3.28 -20.34 -24.79
CA ARG A 217 3.79 -19.29 -25.66
C ARG A 217 2.70 -18.91 -26.65
N LEU A 218 2.23 -17.67 -26.57
CA LEU A 218 1.39 -17.12 -27.64
C LEU A 218 2.21 -17.02 -28.93
N PRO A 219 1.61 -17.36 -30.08
CA PRO A 219 2.28 -17.24 -31.36
C PRO A 219 2.59 -15.77 -31.66
N SER A 220 3.82 -15.49 -32.08
CA SER A 220 4.18 -14.17 -32.60
C SER A 220 3.77 -14.07 -34.06
N ARG A 221 3.18 -12.92 -34.41
CA ARG A 221 2.78 -12.55 -35.76
C ARG A 221 3.52 -11.27 -36.16
N PRO A 222 3.94 -11.16 -37.43
CA PRO A 222 4.48 -9.89 -37.92
C PRO A 222 3.41 -8.81 -37.81
N ALA A 223 3.82 -7.60 -37.40
CA ALA A 223 2.92 -6.46 -37.36
C ALA A 223 2.30 -6.23 -38.74
N GLY A 224 0.97 -6.23 -38.80
CA GLY A 224 0.24 -5.95 -40.03
C GLY A 224 0.35 -4.46 -40.38
N ASN A 225 0.55 -4.14 -41.66
CA ASN A 225 0.44 -2.78 -42.18
C ASN A 225 -1.02 -2.41 -42.51
N GLY A 226 -1.96 -2.85 -41.67
CA GLY A 226 -3.38 -2.57 -41.85
C GLY A 226 -3.69 -1.08 -41.71
N PRO A 227 -4.84 -0.62 -42.23
CA PRO A 227 -5.31 0.73 -41.96
C PRO A 227 -5.50 0.92 -40.44
N VAL A 228 -5.09 2.08 -39.93
CA VAL A 228 -5.27 2.46 -38.53
C VAL A 228 -6.61 3.17 -38.42
N GLU A 229 -7.46 2.71 -37.49
CA GLU A 229 -8.73 3.36 -37.18
C GLU A 229 -8.53 4.47 -36.14
N LEU A 230 -9.04 5.66 -36.42
CA LEU A 230 -9.09 6.77 -35.49
C LEU A 230 -10.44 6.78 -34.75
N VAL A 231 -10.39 6.51 -33.45
CA VAL A 231 -11.58 6.47 -32.60
C VAL A 231 -11.61 7.67 -31.66
N ALA A 232 -12.72 8.40 -31.64
CA ALA A 232 -12.92 9.54 -30.74
C ALA A 232 -13.89 9.20 -29.60
N VAL A 233 -13.44 9.36 -28.36
CA VAL A 233 -14.30 9.25 -27.17
C VAL A 233 -14.88 10.63 -26.86
N VAL A 234 -16.21 10.75 -26.88
CA VAL A 234 -16.90 12.05 -26.82
C VAL A 234 -18.04 12.02 -25.79
N ALA A 235 -18.48 13.21 -25.37
CA ALA A 235 -19.45 13.34 -24.29
C ALA A 235 -20.91 13.07 -24.71
N ASP A 236 -21.25 13.28 -25.98
CA ASP A 236 -22.62 13.20 -26.49
C ASP A 236 -22.67 12.93 -28.01
N LEU A 237 -23.89 12.77 -28.53
CA LEU A 237 -24.14 12.44 -29.93
C LEU A 237 -23.85 13.61 -30.90
N GLU A 238 -23.94 14.86 -30.43
CA GLU A 238 -23.61 16.02 -31.27
C GLU A 238 -22.10 16.04 -31.54
N CYS A 239 -21.29 15.87 -30.50
CA CYS A 239 -19.84 15.73 -30.60
C CYS A 239 -19.46 14.51 -31.45
N ALA A 240 -20.19 13.39 -31.32
CA ALA A 240 -19.94 12.18 -32.12
C ALA A 240 -20.08 12.48 -33.62
N ARG A 241 -21.19 13.10 -34.03
CA ARG A 241 -21.41 13.50 -35.43
C ARG A 241 -20.33 14.44 -35.93
N ALA A 242 -19.96 15.44 -35.14
CA ALA A 242 -18.90 16.38 -35.51
C ALA A 242 -17.54 15.69 -35.70
N CYS A 243 -17.19 14.72 -34.86
CA CYS A 243 -15.96 13.93 -35.01
C CYS A 243 -15.99 13.02 -36.25
N LEU A 244 -17.11 12.37 -36.52
CA LEU A 244 -17.29 11.55 -37.73
C LEU A 244 -17.19 12.41 -39.00
N ASP A 245 -17.85 13.57 -39.03
CA ASP A 245 -17.76 14.52 -40.15
C ASP A 245 -16.34 15.07 -40.36
N ALA A 246 -15.55 15.15 -39.27
CA ALA A 246 -14.14 15.54 -39.30
C ALA A 246 -13.19 14.41 -39.72
N GLY A 247 -13.70 13.18 -39.91
CA GLY A 247 -12.94 12.03 -40.40
C GLY A 247 -12.50 11.02 -39.34
N ALA A 248 -13.12 10.99 -38.16
CA ALA A 248 -12.98 9.85 -37.26
C ALA A 248 -13.69 8.61 -37.88
N ASP A 249 -13.10 7.43 -37.72
CA ASP A 249 -13.68 6.18 -38.22
C ASP A 249 -14.81 5.68 -37.31
N LEU A 250 -14.65 5.89 -36.00
CA LEU A 250 -15.58 5.45 -34.96
C LEU A 250 -15.67 6.48 -33.84
N THR A 251 -16.80 6.50 -33.13
CA THR A 251 -16.98 7.31 -31.93
C THR A 251 -17.55 6.51 -30.78
N HIS A 252 -17.05 6.78 -29.58
CA HIS A 252 -17.48 6.17 -28.33
C HIS A 252 -18.27 7.20 -27.53
N VAL A 253 -19.51 6.87 -27.17
CA VAL A 253 -20.41 7.77 -26.44
C VAL A 253 -20.94 7.04 -25.20
N PRO A 254 -20.98 7.66 -24.02
CA PRO A 254 -21.61 7.06 -22.83
C PRO A 254 -23.03 6.57 -23.11
N TYR A 255 -23.36 5.35 -22.68
CA TYR A 255 -24.64 4.70 -22.99
C TYR A 255 -25.86 5.50 -22.52
N ASP A 256 -25.75 6.23 -21.41
CA ASP A 256 -26.80 7.05 -20.81
C ASP A 256 -27.26 8.18 -21.74
N ARG A 257 -26.39 8.65 -22.63
CA ARG A 257 -26.69 9.64 -23.68
C ARG A 257 -27.41 9.04 -24.88
N LEU A 258 -27.51 7.72 -24.95
CA LEU A 258 -28.06 6.98 -26.09
C LEU A 258 -29.38 6.27 -25.77
N ILE A 259 -29.85 6.30 -24.51
CA ILE A 259 -31.08 5.61 -24.05
C ILE A 259 -32.28 5.96 -24.95
N ASP A 260 -32.51 7.24 -25.22
CA ASP A 260 -33.63 7.73 -26.04
C ASP A 260 -33.22 8.05 -27.50
N ALA A 261 -31.97 7.78 -27.86
CA ALA A 261 -31.44 8.11 -29.18
C ALA A 261 -31.70 6.99 -30.20
N GLN A 262 -31.90 7.40 -31.45
CA GLN A 262 -31.87 6.49 -32.60
C GLN A 262 -30.41 6.10 -32.91
N PRO A 263 -30.15 4.83 -33.30
CA PRO A 263 -28.82 4.40 -33.70
C PRO A 263 -28.22 5.26 -34.80
N VAL A 264 -26.96 5.62 -34.62
CA VAL A 264 -26.15 6.34 -35.61
C VAL A 264 -24.99 5.43 -35.99
N ALA A 265 -24.75 5.29 -37.29
CA ALA A 265 -23.65 4.48 -37.80
C ALA A 265 -22.31 4.96 -37.19
N ASN A 266 -21.43 4.02 -36.87
CA ASN A 266 -20.10 4.27 -36.30
C ASN A 266 -20.12 4.99 -34.92
N VAL A 267 -21.23 4.86 -34.18
CA VAL A 267 -21.30 5.21 -32.76
C VAL A 267 -21.40 3.93 -31.95
N VAL A 268 -20.56 3.77 -30.93
CA VAL A 268 -20.57 2.64 -30.01
C VAL A 268 -20.84 3.13 -28.59
N PRO A 269 -21.83 2.56 -27.88
CA PRO A 269 -22.09 2.88 -26.48
C PRO A 269 -20.95 2.42 -25.58
N VAL A 270 -20.53 3.29 -24.66
CA VAL A 270 -19.61 2.95 -23.56
C VAL A 270 -20.42 2.68 -22.31
N LEU A 271 -20.30 1.48 -21.78
CA LEU A 271 -20.96 1.07 -20.55
C LEU A 271 -20.20 1.59 -19.31
N PRO A 272 -20.90 1.88 -18.20
CA PRO A 272 -20.33 2.53 -17.04
C PRO A 272 -19.50 1.58 -16.18
N ARG A 273 -18.32 2.02 -15.74
CA ARG A 273 -17.43 1.19 -14.92
C ARG A 273 -17.98 0.88 -13.52
N ILE A 274 -18.97 1.65 -13.07
CA ILE A 274 -19.77 1.39 -11.88
C ILE A 274 -21.21 1.27 -12.37
N ALA A 275 -21.75 0.06 -12.25
CA ALA A 275 -23.12 -0.27 -12.64
C ALA A 275 -23.80 -1.01 -11.49
N HIS A 276 -25.11 -0.79 -11.34
CA HIS A 276 -25.95 -1.56 -10.44
C HIS A 276 -26.85 -2.50 -11.22
N ASP A 277 -27.35 -3.55 -10.57
CA ASP A 277 -28.28 -4.53 -11.16
C ASP A 277 -29.52 -3.85 -11.81
N ALA A 278 -29.94 -2.70 -11.28
CA ALA A 278 -31.06 -1.93 -11.80
C ALA A 278 -30.78 -1.31 -13.18
N ASP A 279 -29.52 -1.02 -13.50
CA ASP A 279 -29.11 -0.37 -14.74
C ASP A 279 -28.89 -1.38 -15.89
N GLU A 280 -28.74 -2.67 -15.54
CA GLU A 280 -28.35 -3.74 -16.46
C GLU A 280 -29.23 -3.82 -17.71
N SER A 281 -30.55 -3.81 -17.50
CA SER A 281 -31.49 -3.95 -18.62
C SER A 281 -31.36 -2.81 -19.63
N ALA A 282 -31.20 -1.57 -19.15
CA ALA A 282 -31.04 -0.40 -20.02
C ALA A 282 -29.71 -0.42 -20.78
N MET A 283 -28.63 -0.81 -20.11
CA MET A 283 -27.30 -0.95 -20.73
C MET A 283 -27.32 -1.97 -21.88
N ILE A 284 -27.86 -3.16 -21.62
CA ILE A 284 -27.93 -4.23 -22.61
C ILE A 284 -28.87 -3.86 -23.75
N GLU A 285 -30.00 -3.20 -23.49
CA GLU A 285 -30.91 -2.75 -24.55
C GLU A 285 -30.23 -1.74 -25.49
N VAL A 286 -29.50 -0.76 -24.94
CA VAL A 286 -28.73 0.19 -25.75
C VAL A 286 -27.64 -0.53 -26.54
N ALA A 287 -26.88 -1.44 -25.92
CA ALA A 287 -25.86 -2.24 -26.58
C ALA A 287 -26.43 -3.04 -27.76
N MET A 288 -27.54 -3.75 -27.56
CA MET A 288 -28.25 -4.49 -28.63
C MET A 288 -28.71 -3.56 -29.76
N ARG A 289 -29.26 -2.39 -29.42
CA ARG A 289 -29.79 -1.43 -30.41
C ARG A 289 -28.70 -0.86 -31.31
N TYR A 290 -27.51 -0.62 -30.76
CA TYR A 290 -26.34 -0.14 -31.51
C TYR A 290 -25.52 -1.31 -32.12
N GLY A 291 -25.77 -2.54 -31.70
CA GLY A 291 -25.12 -3.76 -32.20
C GLY A 291 -23.67 -3.96 -31.75
N ASN A 292 -23.17 -3.09 -30.87
CA ASN A 292 -21.82 -3.15 -30.29
C ASN A 292 -21.81 -2.42 -28.93
N ALA A 293 -20.85 -2.71 -28.06
CA ALA A 293 -20.63 -1.98 -26.82
C ALA A 293 -19.17 -2.03 -26.36
N VAL A 294 -18.73 -0.95 -25.72
CA VAL A 294 -17.45 -0.89 -25.00
C VAL A 294 -17.72 -1.22 -23.52
N CYS A 295 -17.24 -2.37 -23.06
CA CYS A 295 -17.51 -2.90 -21.71
C CYS A 295 -16.37 -2.56 -20.74
N GLY A 296 -16.73 -1.91 -19.63
CA GLY A 296 -15.81 -1.47 -18.58
C GLY A 296 -15.44 -2.55 -17.55
N THR A 297 -16.28 -3.57 -17.42
CA THR A 297 -16.19 -4.66 -16.44
C THR A 297 -16.36 -6.04 -17.12
N LEU A 298 -15.86 -7.10 -16.48
CA LEU A 298 -16.03 -8.47 -17.00
C LEU A 298 -17.51 -8.90 -16.98
N GLY A 299 -18.28 -8.41 -16.01
CA GLY A 299 -19.72 -8.66 -15.95
C GLY A 299 -20.42 -8.13 -17.20
N GLU A 300 -20.23 -6.86 -17.53
CA GLU A 300 -20.80 -6.27 -18.76
C GLU A 300 -20.39 -7.02 -20.02
N LEU A 301 -19.10 -7.38 -20.15
CA LEU A 301 -18.59 -8.11 -21.30
C LEU A 301 -19.35 -9.43 -21.48
N VAL A 302 -19.43 -10.24 -20.42
CA VAL A 302 -20.15 -11.53 -20.45
C VAL A 302 -21.62 -11.33 -20.81
N ARG A 303 -22.28 -10.34 -20.21
CA ARG A 303 -23.71 -10.07 -20.44
C ARG A 303 -23.99 -9.60 -21.85
N CYS A 304 -23.14 -8.76 -22.44
CA CYS A 304 -23.26 -8.35 -23.84
C CYS A 304 -23.02 -9.52 -24.80
N VAL A 305 -22.04 -10.40 -24.53
CA VAL A 305 -21.78 -11.59 -25.34
C VAL A 305 -22.94 -12.60 -25.26
N GLU A 306 -23.50 -12.84 -24.07
CA GLU A 306 -24.71 -13.66 -23.89
C GLU A 306 -25.93 -13.11 -24.65
N ALA A 307 -25.97 -11.79 -24.81
CA ALA A 307 -26.97 -11.05 -25.57
C ALA A 307 -26.72 -11.00 -27.09
N ASP A 308 -25.69 -11.70 -27.59
CA ASP A 308 -25.27 -11.70 -29.01
C ASP A 308 -24.91 -10.29 -29.54
N VAL A 309 -24.33 -9.45 -28.67
CA VAL A 309 -23.82 -8.12 -29.01
C VAL A 309 -22.31 -8.19 -29.21
N ALA A 310 -21.79 -7.51 -30.24
CA ALA A 310 -20.35 -7.35 -30.39
C ALA A 310 -19.77 -6.55 -29.19
N VAL A 311 -18.58 -6.92 -28.74
CA VAL A 311 -17.96 -6.27 -27.57
C VAL A 311 -16.56 -5.79 -27.86
N GLU A 312 -16.27 -4.60 -27.36
CA GLU A 312 -14.93 -4.07 -27.16
C GLU A 312 -14.57 -4.05 -25.67
N ALA A 313 -13.46 -4.65 -25.28
CA ALA A 313 -12.95 -4.60 -23.92
C ALA A 313 -12.31 -3.25 -23.63
N HIS A 314 -12.85 -2.50 -22.68
CA HIS A 314 -12.33 -1.19 -22.30
C HIS A 314 -10.99 -1.30 -21.55
N TRP A 315 -10.20 -0.22 -21.54
CA TRP A 315 -8.89 -0.18 -20.87
C TRP A 315 -8.96 -0.41 -19.35
N SER A 316 -10.13 -0.23 -18.73
CA SER A 316 -10.35 -0.52 -17.30
C SER A 316 -10.28 -2.00 -16.95
N LEU A 317 -10.32 -2.89 -17.94
CA LEU A 317 -10.08 -4.33 -17.75
C LEU A 317 -8.58 -4.67 -17.62
N ASN A 318 -7.71 -3.66 -17.66
CA ASN A 318 -6.27 -3.76 -17.38
C ASN A 318 -5.54 -4.76 -18.27
N ALA A 319 -5.84 -4.75 -19.58
CA ALA A 319 -5.07 -5.49 -20.57
C ALA A 319 -3.66 -4.89 -20.70
N LEU A 320 -2.70 -5.47 -19.96
CA LEU A 320 -1.30 -5.02 -19.85
C LEU A 320 -0.31 -5.90 -20.62
N ASN A 321 -0.76 -7.05 -21.13
CA ASN A 321 0.08 -7.99 -21.86
C ASN A 321 -0.77 -8.81 -22.86
N ALA A 322 -0.11 -9.54 -23.75
CA ALA A 322 -0.77 -10.31 -24.80
C ALA A 322 -1.66 -11.45 -24.26
N TYR A 323 -1.34 -12.00 -23.08
CA TYR A 323 -2.17 -13.02 -22.44
C TYR A 323 -3.50 -12.45 -21.98
N SER A 324 -3.50 -11.29 -21.35
CA SER A 324 -4.75 -10.60 -20.98
C SER A 324 -5.60 -10.27 -22.21
N VAL A 325 -4.97 -9.90 -23.33
CA VAL A 325 -5.70 -9.68 -24.60
C VAL A 325 -6.31 -10.99 -25.13
N ALA A 326 -5.55 -12.09 -25.11
CA ALA A 326 -6.03 -13.40 -25.56
C ALA A 326 -7.22 -13.88 -24.72
N GLU A 327 -7.13 -13.78 -23.39
CA GLU A 327 -8.22 -14.15 -22.47
C GLU A 327 -9.49 -13.31 -22.73
N LEU A 328 -9.36 -11.99 -22.92
CA LEU A 328 -10.51 -11.13 -23.23
C LEU A 328 -11.13 -11.47 -24.60
N ALA A 329 -10.29 -11.84 -25.57
CA ALA A 329 -10.76 -12.29 -26.88
C ALA A 329 -11.50 -13.64 -26.80
N GLU A 330 -11.01 -14.60 -26.00
CA GLU A 330 -11.69 -15.87 -25.73
C GLU A 330 -13.03 -15.66 -25.02
N MET A 331 -13.13 -14.64 -24.17
CA MET A 331 -14.39 -14.23 -23.55
C MET A 331 -15.36 -13.54 -24.53
N GLY A 332 -14.94 -13.24 -25.77
CA GLY A 332 -15.79 -12.70 -26.84
C GLY A 332 -15.49 -11.26 -27.26
N ALA A 333 -14.46 -10.61 -26.72
CA ALA A 333 -14.09 -9.26 -27.15
C ALA A 333 -13.46 -9.28 -28.57
N GLY A 334 -14.09 -8.57 -29.51
CA GLY A 334 -13.55 -8.39 -30.88
C GLY A 334 -12.42 -7.35 -30.94
N ARG A 335 -12.40 -6.41 -29.99
CA ARG A 335 -11.36 -5.38 -29.83
C ARG A 335 -10.99 -5.24 -28.36
N VAL A 336 -9.72 -5.00 -28.07
CA VAL A 336 -9.22 -4.74 -26.72
C VAL A 336 -8.49 -3.40 -26.67
N TRP A 337 -9.00 -2.47 -25.86
CA TRP A 337 -8.34 -1.21 -25.57
C TRP A 337 -7.29 -1.43 -24.47
N LEU A 338 -6.02 -1.27 -24.84
CA LEU A 338 -4.91 -1.49 -23.93
C LEU A 338 -4.84 -0.43 -22.84
N SER A 339 -4.30 -0.82 -21.67
CA SER A 339 -4.08 0.12 -20.59
C SER A 339 -3.17 1.28 -21.03
N PRO A 340 -3.51 2.53 -20.65
CA PRO A 340 -2.69 3.72 -20.94
C PRO A 340 -1.34 3.71 -20.21
N GLU A 341 -1.11 2.78 -19.29
CA GLU A 341 0.14 2.63 -18.55
C GLU A 341 1.25 1.95 -19.38
N LEU A 342 0.91 1.35 -20.52
CA LEU A 342 1.88 0.68 -21.37
C LEU A 342 2.76 1.66 -22.14
N SER A 343 4.06 1.38 -22.18
CA SER A 343 4.98 2.06 -23.08
C SER A 343 4.76 1.64 -24.54
N ALA A 344 5.19 2.47 -25.48
CA ALA A 344 5.11 2.17 -26.92
C ALA A 344 5.75 0.82 -27.29
N ARG A 345 6.85 0.45 -26.60
CA ARG A 345 7.50 -0.87 -26.80
C ARG A 345 6.58 -2.02 -26.35
N GLN A 346 5.98 -1.90 -25.17
CA GLN A 346 5.07 -2.93 -24.67
C GLN A 346 3.83 -3.04 -25.55
N ILE A 347 3.28 -1.91 -26.03
CA ILE A 347 2.15 -1.89 -26.97
C ILE A 347 2.51 -2.66 -28.24
N LEU A 348 3.70 -2.43 -28.81
CA LEU A 348 4.16 -3.16 -29.99
C LEU A 348 4.30 -4.66 -29.71
N ASP A 349 4.92 -5.02 -28.58
CA ASP A 349 5.08 -6.43 -28.18
C ASP A 349 3.70 -7.12 -28.07
N VAL A 350 2.73 -6.47 -27.41
CA VAL A 350 1.34 -6.97 -27.30
C VAL A 350 0.68 -7.10 -28.66
N ALA A 351 0.76 -6.07 -29.51
CA ALA A 351 0.15 -6.07 -30.83
C ALA A 351 0.70 -7.19 -31.73
N THR A 352 2.00 -7.51 -31.64
CA THR A 352 2.60 -8.62 -32.42
C THR A 352 2.22 -10.01 -31.91
N MET A 353 1.63 -10.13 -30.73
CA MET A 353 1.28 -11.41 -30.11
C MET A 353 -0.24 -11.58 -29.93
N SER A 354 -1.04 -10.62 -30.39
CA SER A 354 -2.49 -10.62 -30.24
C SER A 354 -3.19 -11.00 -31.55
N GLU A 355 -4.23 -11.83 -31.47
CA GLU A 355 -5.10 -12.10 -32.63
C GLU A 355 -6.24 -11.08 -32.73
N ALA A 356 -6.75 -10.61 -31.60
CA ALA A 356 -7.76 -9.57 -31.53
C ALA A 356 -7.21 -8.20 -31.92
N ALA A 357 -8.09 -7.32 -32.42
CA ALA A 357 -7.73 -5.94 -32.67
C ALA A 357 -7.38 -5.24 -31.35
N VAL A 358 -6.25 -4.54 -31.30
CA VAL A 358 -5.82 -3.79 -30.12
C VAL A 358 -5.87 -2.29 -30.40
N GLY A 359 -6.38 -1.52 -29.44
CA GLY A 359 -6.43 -0.06 -29.47
C GLY A 359 -5.63 0.55 -28.32
N THR A 360 -5.17 1.79 -28.46
CA THR A 360 -4.50 2.53 -27.38
C THR A 360 -4.87 4.01 -27.42
N THR A 361 -4.77 4.69 -26.28
CA THR A 361 -5.06 6.12 -26.17
C THR A 361 -3.82 6.92 -26.58
N VAL A 362 -3.95 7.76 -27.61
CA VAL A 362 -2.84 8.60 -28.12
C VAL A 362 -2.92 10.05 -27.64
N SER A 363 -4.10 10.54 -27.29
CA SER A 363 -4.33 11.91 -26.84
C SER A 363 -5.64 12.01 -26.06
N GLY A 364 -5.71 12.93 -25.10
CA GLY A 364 -6.90 13.17 -24.30
C GLY A 364 -6.60 13.32 -22.81
N ARG A 365 -7.67 13.50 -22.02
CA ARG A 365 -7.58 13.47 -20.55
C ARG A 365 -7.78 12.04 -20.08
N GLN A 366 -6.81 11.53 -19.31
CA GLN A 366 -6.96 10.22 -18.69
C GLN A 366 -7.81 10.34 -17.42
N GLU A 367 -8.81 9.49 -17.31
CA GLU A 367 -9.60 9.36 -16.09
C GLU A 367 -8.76 8.73 -14.98
N VAL A 368 -8.56 9.45 -13.88
CA VAL A 368 -7.67 9.03 -12.77
C VAL A 368 -8.45 8.31 -11.65
N MET A 369 -9.70 8.71 -11.42
CA MET A 369 -10.54 8.20 -10.34
C MET A 369 -12.01 8.30 -10.74
N VAL A 370 -12.79 7.28 -10.39
CA VAL A 370 -14.26 7.32 -10.44
C VAL A 370 -14.77 7.05 -9.04
N THR A 371 -15.71 7.88 -8.61
CA THR A 371 -16.33 7.84 -7.29
C THR A 371 -17.82 7.98 -7.46
N GLU A 372 -18.57 7.01 -6.94
CA GLU A 372 -20.04 7.05 -6.97
C GLU A 372 -20.61 8.00 -5.89
N HIS A 373 -19.94 8.07 -4.74
CA HIS A 373 -20.33 8.92 -3.61
C HIS A 373 -19.15 9.82 -3.25
N CYS A 374 -19.24 11.11 -3.59
CA CYS A 374 -18.30 12.14 -3.16
C CYS A 374 -18.78 12.87 -1.92
#